data_AF-A0A9N8YYW6-F1
#
_entry.id   AF-A0A9N8YYW6-F1
#
_cell.length_a   1.000
_cell.length_b   1.000
_cell.length_c   1.000
_cell.angle_alpha   90.00
_cell.angle_beta   90.00
_cell.angle_gamma   90.00
#
_symmetry.space_group_name_H-M   'P 1'
#
loop_
_entity.id
_entity.type
_entity.pdbx_description
1 polymer ?
#
loop_
_entity_poly.entity_id
_entity_poly.type
_entity_poly.pdbx_seq_one_letter_code
_entity_poly.pdbx_strand_id
1 'polypeptide(L)'
;MYLDSTGVYNTTLDIFSDLGITITSHSITRYKTDASKEHYGLVDTTFTQYIENAIVLNIDDYHNIHTEQVPNTTTTSDAAHLATILMNPITTQRAIPQLNIHNFKLVDTESIKINLENRFMELYSLSHNQC
;
A
#
# COMPACT_ATOMS: atom_id res chain seq x y z
N MET A 1 17.77 11.31 2.49
CA MET A 1 16.57 10.45 2.32
C MET A 1 15.88 10.70 0.99
N TYR A 2 15.47 11.93 0.65
CA TYR A 2 14.83 12.20 -0.66
C TYR A 2 15.67 11.72 -1.86
N LEU A 3 16.93 12.14 -1.95
CA LEU A 3 17.81 11.74 -3.06
C LEU A 3 17.98 10.21 -3.18
N ASP A 4 18.17 9.54 -2.06
CA ASP A 4 18.24 8.09 -1.99
C ASP A 4 16.89 7.43 -2.40
N SER A 5 15.75 8.00 -2.03
CA SER A 5 14.42 7.52 -2.47
C SER A 5 14.16 7.72 -3.97
N THR A 6 14.81 8.69 -4.59
CA THR A 6 14.77 8.90 -6.05
C THR A 6 15.71 7.97 -6.83
N GLY A 7 16.42 7.07 -6.14
CA GLY A 7 17.33 6.10 -6.76
C GLY A 7 18.73 6.66 -7.06
N VAL A 8 19.14 7.76 -6.41
CA VAL A 8 20.50 8.30 -6.56
C VAL A 8 21.52 7.30 -5.99
N TYR A 9 22.58 7.03 -6.75
CA TYR A 9 23.64 6.12 -6.34
C TYR A 9 24.36 6.58 -5.06
N ASN A 10 24.79 5.61 -4.24
CA ASN A 10 25.52 5.88 -2.99
C ASN A 10 26.78 6.74 -3.20
N THR A 11 27.51 6.51 -4.29
CA THR A 11 28.70 7.32 -4.63
C THR A 11 28.36 8.79 -4.84
N THR A 12 27.25 9.08 -5.52
CA THR A 12 26.76 10.46 -5.71
C THR A 12 26.29 11.07 -4.40
N LEU A 13 25.63 10.28 -3.54
CA LEU A 13 25.23 10.73 -2.20
C LEU A 13 26.43 11.10 -1.34
N ASP A 14 27.50 10.30 -1.40
CA ASP A 14 28.72 10.56 -0.64
C ASP A 14 29.47 11.80 -1.17
N ILE A 15 29.54 12.00 -2.50
CA ILE A 15 30.06 13.24 -3.10
C ILE A 15 29.26 14.47 -2.62
N PHE A 16 27.93 14.38 -2.62
CA PHE A 16 27.09 15.47 -2.13
C PHE A 16 27.21 15.68 -0.62
N SER A 17 27.52 14.61 0.13
CA SER A 17 27.81 14.71 1.56
C SER A 17 29.14 15.42 1.81
N ASP A 18 30.17 15.14 1.01
CA ASP A 18 31.46 15.83 1.08
C ASP A 18 31.33 17.32 0.74
N LEU A 19 30.37 17.66 -0.13
CA LEU A 19 29.98 19.05 -0.46
C LEU A 19 29.05 19.69 0.58
N GLY A 20 28.62 18.97 1.63
CA GLY A 20 27.73 19.46 2.67
C GLY A 20 26.26 19.64 2.25
N ILE A 21 25.86 19.12 1.09
CA ILE A 21 24.50 19.24 0.53
C ILE A 21 23.57 18.19 1.15
N THR A 22 24.11 17.02 1.48
CA THR A 22 23.34 15.91 2.07
C THR A 22 24.16 15.15 3.12
N ILE A 23 23.63 14.01 3.57
CA ILE A 23 24.32 13.09 4.48
C ILE A 23 24.83 11.86 3.73
N THR A 24 25.83 11.20 4.29
CA THR A 24 26.44 10.00 3.68
C THR A 24 25.43 8.88 3.46
N SER A 25 25.67 8.09 2.42
CA SER A 25 24.92 6.87 2.10
C SER A 25 24.87 5.91 3.31
N HIS A 26 25.95 5.86 4.08
CA HIS A 26 26.05 5.09 5.32
C HIS A 26 25.05 5.56 6.39
N SER A 27 24.97 6.87 6.62
CA SER A 27 24.04 7.46 7.59
C SER A 27 22.58 7.21 7.19
N ILE A 28 22.28 7.29 5.89
CA ILE A 28 20.95 6.96 5.35
C ILE A 28 20.61 5.49 5.60
N THR A 29 21.55 4.58 5.35
CA THR A 29 21.36 3.14 5.55
C THR A 29 21.08 2.82 7.03
N ARG A 30 21.81 3.44 7.95
CA ARG A 30 21.56 3.29 9.39
C ARG A 30 20.16 3.76 9.77
N TYR A 31 19.76 4.95 9.31
CA TYR A 31 18.42 5.46 9.57
C TYR A 31 17.33 4.51 9.06
N LYS A 32 17.44 4.02 7.81
CA LYS A 32 16.48 3.06 7.25
C LYS A 32 16.42 1.77 8.07
N THR A 33 17.57 1.28 8.52
CA THR A 33 17.66 0.08 9.35
C THR A 33 16.97 0.28 10.70
N ASP A 34 17.20 1.42 11.34
CA ASP A 34 16.60 1.71 12.64
C ASP A 34 15.08 1.92 12.51
N ALA A 35 14.63 2.66 11.49
CA ALA A 35 13.20 2.81 11.19
C ALA A 35 12.52 1.47 10.87
N SER A 36 13.20 0.57 10.14
CA SER A 36 12.69 -0.77 9.84
C SER A 36 12.56 -1.62 11.10
N LYS A 37 13.52 -1.56 12.03
CA LYS A 37 13.45 -2.27 13.31
C LYS A 37 12.34 -1.74 14.21
N GLU A 38 12.19 -0.41 14.28
CA GLU A 38 11.11 0.23 15.03
C GLU A 38 9.74 -0.17 14.47
N HIS A 39 9.59 -0.11 13.15
CA HIS A 39 8.36 -0.55 12.48
C HIS A 39 8.06 -2.03 12.74
N TYR A 40 9.07 -2.90 12.65
CA TYR A 40 8.91 -4.31 12.97
C TYR A 40 8.41 -4.52 14.40
N GLY A 41 9.01 -3.84 15.39
CA GLY A 41 8.57 -3.92 16.79
C GLY A 41 7.14 -3.40 16.98
N LEU A 42 6.76 -2.31 16.30
CA LEU A 42 5.39 -1.79 16.35
C LEU A 42 4.38 -2.77 15.75
N VAL A 43 4.70 -3.38 14.61
CA VAL A 43 3.85 -4.38 13.96
C VAL A 43 3.70 -5.60 14.88
N ASP A 44 4.79 -6.11 15.43
CA ASP A 44 4.78 -7.29 16.31
C ASP A 44 3.96 -7.06 17.59
N THR A 45 4.18 -5.92 18.26
CA THR A 45 3.43 -5.53 19.46
C THR A 45 1.94 -5.34 19.18
N THR A 46 1.60 -4.64 18.09
CA THR A 46 0.20 -4.44 17.66
C THR A 46 -0.46 -5.77 17.31
N PHE A 47 0.23 -6.63 16.56
CA PHE A 47 -0.28 -7.93 16.17
C PHE A 47 -0.53 -8.82 17.38
N THR A 48 0.41 -8.83 18.33
CA THR A 48 0.26 -9.56 19.61
C THR A 48 -0.94 -9.04 20.42
N GLN A 49 -1.12 -7.71 20.50
CA GLN A 49 -2.23 -7.09 21.23
C GLN A 49 -3.60 -7.47 20.67
N TYR A 50 -3.71 -7.58 19.35
CA TYR A 50 -4.98 -7.82 18.66
C TYR A 50 -5.07 -9.21 18.03
N ILE A 51 -4.21 -10.16 18.41
CA ILE A 51 -4.08 -11.45 17.73
C ILE A 51 -5.41 -12.20 17.64
N GLU A 52 -6.25 -12.15 18.67
CA GLU A 52 -7.56 -12.83 18.65
C GLU A 52 -8.58 -12.18 17.69
N ASN A 53 -8.38 -10.91 17.31
CA ASN A 53 -9.24 -10.14 16.41
C ASN A 53 -8.57 -9.84 15.06
N ALA A 54 -7.34 -10.31 14.85
CA ALA A 54 -6.56 -10.00 13.67
C ALA A 54 -6.97 -10.87 12.49
N ILE A 55 -7.13 -10.24 11.32
CA ILE A 55 -7.29 -10.93 10.05
C ILE A 55 -6.05 -10.62 9.21
N VAL A 56 -5.26 -11.65 8.89
CA VAL A 56 -4.16 -11.51 7.94
C VAL A 56 -4.73 -11.68 6.54
N LEU A 57 -4.60 -10.64 5.73
CA LEU A 57 -5.01 -10.63 4.34
C LEU A 57 -3.75 -10.62 3.47
N ASN A 58 -3.46 -11.74 2.81
CA ASN A 58 -2.47 -11.72 1.75
C ASN A 58 -3.15 -11.18 0.48
N ILE A 59 -2.73 -10.00 0.02
CA ILE A 59 -3.09 -9.48 -1.30
C ILE A 59 -1.84 -9.62 -2.16
N ASP A 60 -1.78 -10.71 -2.90
CA ASP A 60 -0.79 -10.84 -3.96
C ASP A 60 -1.37 -10.22 -5.22
N ASP A 61 -0.75 -9.12 -5.68
CA ASP A 61 -0.98 -8.64 -7.03
C ASP A 61 -0.16 -9.51 -7.96
N TYR A 62 -0.80 -10.59 -8.43
CA TYR A 62 -0.18 -11.56 -9.33
C TYR A 62 0.09 -10.91 -10.69
N HIS A 63 1.13 -10.08 -10.77
CA HIS A 63 1.51 -9.29 -11.94
C HIS A 63 2.42 -10.07 -12.91
N ASN A 64 2.17 -11.37 -13.08
CA ASN A 64 2.97 -12.20 -13.97
C ASN A 64 2.12 -13.06 -14.93
N ILE A 65 1.23 -12.40 -15.67
CA ILE A 65 0.66 -12.94 -16.92
C ILE A 65 1.33 -12.26 -18.13
N HIS A 66 2.66 -12.34 -18.19
CA HIS A 66 3.40 -12.02 -19.41
C HIS A 66 3.37 -13.23 -20.34
N THR A 67 2.25 -13.43 -21.02
CA THR A 67 2.19 -14.27 -22.21
C THR A 67 1.74 -13.38 -23.37
N GLU A 68 2.53 -13.29 -24.44
CA GLU A 68 2.13 -12.55 -25.64
C GLU A 68 0.83 -13.14 -26.20
N GLN A 69 -0.27 -12.38 -26.14
CA GLN A 69 -1.53 -12.75 -26.78
C GLN A 69 -1.79 -11.84 -27.97
N VAL A 70 -2.01 -12.46 -29.14
CA VAL A 70 -2.54 -11.79 -30.32
C VAL A 70 -4.04 -11.56 -30.10
N PRO A 71 -4.56 -10.33 -30.22
CA PRO A 71 -5.99 -10.06 -30.04
C PRO A 71 -6.80 -10.84 -31.08
N ASN A 72 -7.70 -11.73 -30.66
CA ASN A 72 -8.74 -12.29 -31.52
C ASN A 72 -10.09 -11.65 -31.16
N THR A 73 -10.89 -11.30 -32.16
CA THR A 73 -12.15 -10.54 -32.00
C THR A 73 -13.34 -11.39 -31.50
N THR A 74 -13.08 -12.58 -30.96
CA THR A 74 -14.09 -13.56 -30.54
C THR A 74 -13.98 -14.03 -29.09
N THR A 75 -12.94 -13.64 -28.35
CA THR A 75 -12.77 -14.01 -26.95
C THR A 75 -13.03 -12.82 -26.03
N THR A 76 -13.99 -12.98 -25.10
CA THR A 76 -14.16 -12.10 -23.94
C THR A 76 -12.86 -12.10 -23.14
N SER A 77 -12.37 -10.93 -22.73
CA SER A 77 -11.09 -10.77 -22.02
C SER A 77 -10.98 -11.73 -20.82
N ASP A 78 -9.96 -12.59 -20.84
CA ASP A 78 -9.58 -13.36 -19.66
C ASP A 78 -9.13 -12.39 -18.55
N ALA A 79 -9.53 -12.67 -17.31
CA ALA A 79 -9.34 -11.78 -16.17
C ALA A 79 -7.85 -11.39 -16.00
N ALA A 80 -7.51 -10.13 -16.29
CA ALA A 80 -6.14 -9.61 -16.25
C ALA A 80 -5.58 -9.41 -14.83
N HIS A 81 -6.43 -9.47 -13.80
CA HIS A 81 -6.03 -9.24 -12.41
C HIS A 81 -6.79 -10.20 -11.49
N LEU A 82 -6.17 -11.34 -11.17
CA LEU A 82 -6.66 -12.25 -10.15
C LEU A 82 -5.92 -11.96 -8.84
N ALA A 83 -6.55 -11.24 -7.92
CA ALA A 83 -6.06 -11.14 -6.55
C ALA A 83 -6.56 -12.35 -5.76
N THR A 84 -5.65 -13.14 -5.20
CA THR A 84 -6.02 -14.24 -4.31
C THR A 84 -6.03 -13.75 -2.87
N ILE A 85 -7.22 -13.68 -2.28
CA ILE A 85 -7.41 -13.35 -0.86
C ILE A 85 -7.40 -14.64 -0.06
N LEU A 86 -6.29 -14.92 0.64
CA LEU A 86 -6.25 -15.98 1.65
C LEU A 86 -6.58 -15.38 3.01
N MET A 87 -7.76 -15.69 3.53
CA MET A 87 -8.18 -15.33 4.89
C MET A 87 -7.93 -16.52 5.81
N ASN A 88 -7.03 -16.38 6.78
CA ASN A 88 -6.84 -17.37 7.84
C ASN A 88 -7.50 -16.86 9.13
N PRO A 89 -8.78 -17.19 9.39
CA PRO A 89 -9.44 -16.75 10.61
C PRO A 89 -8.80 -17.44 11.82
N ILE A 90 -8.44 -16.68 12.83
CA ILE A 90 -7.95 -17.24 14.09
C ILE A 90 -9.14 -17.92 14.79
N THR A 91 -9.04 -19.24 14.97
CA THR A 91 -10.14 -20.16 15.32
C THR A 91 -10.71 -20.00 16.73
N THR A 92 -10.18 -19.08 17.53
CA THR A 92 -10.63 -18.85 18.92
C THR A 92 -11.91 -18.01 19.00
N GLN A 93 -12.32 -17.34 17.92
CA GLN A 93 -13.55 -16.56 17.90
C GLN A 93 -14.75 -17.37 17.42
N ARG A 94 -15.90 -17.14 18.06
CA ARG A 94 -17.19 -17.62 17.56
C ARG A 94 -17.43 -17.03 16.17
N ALA A 95 -17.77 -17.90 15.22
CA ALA A 95 -18.24 -17.49 13.91
C ALA A 95 -19.28 -16.37 14.07
N ILE A 96 -19.07 -15.25 13.37
CA ILE A 96 -20.06 -14.16 13.34
C ILE A 96 -21.37 -14.80 12.90
N PRO A 97 -22.43 -14.76 13.74
CA PRO A 97 -23.69 -15.40 13.40
C PRO A 97 -24.20 -14.78 12.09
N GLN A 98 -24.59 -15.64 11.17
CA GLN A 98 -25.12 -15.29 9.86
C GLN A 98 -26.51 -14.65 10.01
N LEU A 99 -26.57 -13.47 10.61
CA LEU A 99 -27.75 -12.62 10.67
C LEU A 99 -27.44 -11.38 9.84
N ASN A 100 -27.91 -11.41 8.60
CA ASN A 100 -27.86 -10.31 7.64
C ASN A 100 -26.46 -9.86 7.18
N ILE A 101 -25.69 -10.76 6.58
CA ILE A 101 -24.65 -10.36 5.61
C ILE A 101 -25.34 -10.01 4.28
N HIS A 102 -26.24 -9.02 4.33
CA HIS A 102 -26.62 -8.18 3.20
C HIS A 102 -27.46 -7.01 3.71
N ASN A 103 -26.78 -5.97 4.20
CA ASN A 103 -27.29 -4.61 4.01
C ASN A 103 -26.11 -3.63 3.89
N PHE A 104 -25.85 -3.22 2.65
CA PHE A 104 -24.80 -2.31 2.23
C PHE A 104 -25.17 -0.85 2.59
N LYS A 105 -25.55 -0.59 3.85
CA LYS A 105 -25.95 0.75 4.32
C LYS A 105 -24.90 1.46 5.18
N LEU A 106 -23.79 0.79 5.50
CA LEU A 106 -22.68 1.41 6.25
C LEU A 106 -21.69 2.15 5.35
N VAL A 107 -21.62 1.76 4.08
CA VAL A 107 -20.78 2.41 3.07
C VAL A 107 -21.73 3.11 2.11
N ASP A 108 -22.06 4.35 2.42
CA ASP A 108 -22.76 5.22 1.48
C ASP A 108 -21.80 5.57 0.35
N THR A 109 -21.87 4.77 -0.72
CA THR A 109 -21.04 4.92 -1.92
C THR A 109 -21.22 6.27 -2.58
N GLU A 110 -22.40 6.87 -2.46
CA GLU A 110 -22.69 8.19 -3.02
C GLU A 110 -21.95 9.27 -2.21
N SER A 111 -22.01 9.18 -0.87
CA SER A 111 -21.23 10.06 0.02
C SER A 111 -19.73 9.90 -0.18
N ILE A 112 -19.21 8.68 -0.37
CA ILE A 112 -17.78 8.45 -0.64
C ILE A 112 -17.39 9.07 -1.98
N LYS A 113 -18.19 8.85 -3.03
CA LYS A 113 -17.94 9.41 -4.35
C LYS A 113 -17.91 10.94 -4.30
N ILE A 114 -18.89 11.57 -3.66
CA ILE A 114 -18.96 13.02 -3.48
C ILE A 114 -17.74 13.53 -2.69
N ASN A 115 -17.34 12.84 -1.63
CA ASN A 115 -16.19 13.27 -0.82
C ASN A 115 -14.87 13.15 -1.60
N LEU A 116 -14.71 12.10 -2.42
CA LEU A 116 -13.54 11.92 -3.28
C LEU A 116 -13.49 12.97 -4.38
N GLU A 117 -14.62 13.24 -5.05
CA GLU A 117 -14.72 14.29 -6.08
C GLU A 117 -14.39 15.67 -5.49
N ASN A 118 -14.94 16.00 -4.33
CA ASN A 118 -14.67 17.28 -3.67
C ASN A 118 -13.20 17.42 -3.24
N ARG A 119 -12.60 16.41 -2.60
CA ARG A 119 -11.18 16.44 -2.21
C ARG A 119 -10.25 16.49 -3.43
N PHE A 120 -10.60 15.77 -4.51
CA PHE A 120 -9.84 15.83 -5.75
C PHE A 120 -9.87 17.24 -6.36
N MET A 121 -11.04 17.87 -6.42
CA MET A 121 -11.18 19.23 -6.96
C MET A 121 -10.50 20.29 -6.08
N GLU A 122 -10.51 20.13 -4.77
CA GLU A 122 -9.79 21.00 -3.83
C GLU A 122 -8.27 20.89 -4.01
N LEU A 123 -7.74 19.67 -4.11
CA LEU A 123 -6.31 19.45 -4.37
C LEU A 123 -5.89 19.95 -5.76
N TYR A 124 -6.73 19.74 -6.78
CA TYR A 124 -6.48 20.22 -8.13
C TYR A 124 -6.47 21.75 -8.20
N SER A 125 -7.42 22.42 -7.54
CA SER A 125 -7.49 23.87 -7.48
C SER A 125 -6.36 24.48 -6.65
N LEU A 126 -5.89 23.82 -5.59
CA LEU A 126 -4.66 24.23 -4.87
C LEU A 126 -3.43 24.14 -5.78
N SER A 127 -3.29 23.05 -6.55
CA SER A 127 -2.20 22.89 -7.52
C SER A 127 -2.24 23.91 -8.65
N HIS A 128 -3.42 24.34 -9.10
CA HIS A 128 -3.58 25.29 -10.20
C HIS A 128 -3.35 26.75 -9.78
N ASN A 129 -3.64 27.09 -8.52
CA ASN A 129 -3.46 28.45 -7.98
C ASN A 129 -2.10 28.68 -7.33
N GLN A 130 -1.22 27.68 -7.31
CA GLN A 130 0.17 27.77 -6.86
C GLN A 130 1.20 27.82 -8.01
N CYS A 131 0.71 27.96 -9.25
CA CYS A 131 1.51 28.29 -10.44
C CYS A 131 1.47 29.79 -10.73
#